data_AF-A0A8T7LSL4-F1
#
_entry.id   AF-A0A8T7LSL4-F1
#
_cell.length_a   1.000
_cell.length_b   1.000
_cell.length_c   1.000
_cell.angle_alpha   90.00
_cell.angle_beta   90.00
_cell.angle_gamma   90.00
#
_symmetry.space_group_name_H-M   'P 1'
#
loop_
_entity.id
_entity.type
_entity.pdbx_description
1 polymer ?
#
loop_
_entity_poly.entity_id
_entity_poly.type
_entity_poly.pdbx_seq_one_letter_code
_entity_poly.pdbx_strand_id
1 'polypeptide(L)'
;MDNETPKTTPILQIAWARFSELDVNAVARSRSHLNKRRWIAALGVLATLFAILSQMFPADREPALLGLTFRILLVLTPLVGSALAAFTKAFYSSGDWLMLRAGAEEILKEIYFYRTILQKRKDRRAYLEKRLAEIQRGLYQSMGGELVLKPYHGPIPSNYYPDDPSSDPGYEDLTGDEYFRYRVENQLAWHRKEVQEYQVERIRLQILILASGVAGAALAAFGGALTIWVAFTASLTAAFLGWQELRNIDLIIKNYSKVVIELSMVYDHWLNLEPEERTDAEFYRMVKGTEAILWAQNMEYIKSQQEALKEADLEEEASLINRVIRESADSARRTKQAMEDATVEYAKETLEETETKVEETFKAALGSLAEEAASEIVRQELEAMSKAVVEMAEHAAEKASSLTSSLADIAREFAHIDIGRDTAKEELNAILARYPKTGEVKG
;
A
#
# COMPACT_ATOMS: atom_id res chain seq x y z
N MET A 1 52.55 4.35 29.83
CA MET A 1 51.24 3.66 29.85
C MET A 1 51.24 2.78 28.63
N ASP A 2 51.68 1.54 28.82
CA ASP A 2 51.66 0.54 27.77
C ASP A 2 50.20 0.16 27.54
N ASN A 3 49.66 0.52 26.37
CA ASN A 3 48.35 0.06 25.93
C ASN A 3 48.47 -1.44 25.67
N GLU A 4 48.30 -2.25 26.71
CA GLU A 4 48.06 -3.68 26.56
C GLU A 4 46.82 -3.84 25.69
N THR A 5 47.01 -4.20 24.42
CA THR A 5 45.90 -4.59 23.54
C THR A 5 45.11 -5.68 24.25
N PRO A 6 43.80 -5.51 24.47
CA PRO A 6 42.99 -6.45 25.24
C PRO A 6 43.16 -7.86 24.66
N LYS A 7 43.37 -8.86 25.51
CA LYS A 7 43.52 -10.27 25.12
C LYS A 7 42.23 -10.72 24.41
N THR A 8 42.17 -10.55 23.10
CA THR A 8 41.04 -10.98 22.28
C THR A 8 40.93 -12.49 22.36
N THR A 9 39.83 -13.01 22.92
CA THR A 9 39.57 -14.45 22.87
C THR A 9 39.27 -14.82 21.41
N PRO A 10 40.06 -15.70 20.75
CA PRO A 10 39.93 -15.91 19.31
C PRO A 10 38.54 -16.37 18.87
N ILE A 11 37.84 -17.17 19.69
CA ILE A 11 36.48 -17.64 19.36
C ILE A 11 35.45 -16.50 19.33
N LEU A 12 35.58 -15.47 20.20
CA LEU A 12 34.69 -14.32 20.18
C LEU A 12 34.93 -13.45 18.95
N GLN A 13 36.19 -13.31 18.52
CA GLN A 13 36.51 -12.60 17.28
C GLN A 13 35.86 -13.29 16.07
N ILE A 14 35.92 -14.62 16.00
CA ILE A 14 35.24 -15.39 14.95
C ILE A 14 33.73 -15.22 15.02
N ALA A 15 33.14 -15.27 16.22
CA ALA A 15 31.71 -15.08 16.42
C ALA A 15 31.26 -13.70 15.94
N TRP A 16 31.94 -12.64 16.38
CA TRP A 16 31.65 -11.26 15.96
C TRP A 16 31.85 -11.07 14.45
N ALA A 17 32.91 -11.63 13.86
CA ALA A 17 33.13 -11.55 12.42
C ALA A 17 31.96 -12.16 11.63
N ARG A 18 31.51 -13.35 12.05
CA ARG A 18 30.36 -14.04 11.43
C ARG A 18 29.06 -13.25 11.63
N PHE A 19 28.83 -12.73 12.83
CA PHE A 19 27.70 -11.85 13.10
C PHE A 19 27.68 -10.65 12.14
N SER A 20 28.78 -9.90 12.06
CA SER A 20 28.90 -8.71 11.23
C SER A 20 28.73 -9.03 9.74
N GLU A 21 29.26 -10.15 9.27
CA GLU A 21 29.08 -10.61 7.90
C GLU A 21 27.61 -10.92 7.59
N LEU A 22 26.92 -11.66 8.48
CA LEU A 22 25.51 -11.98 8.29
C LEU A 22 24.62 -10.74 8.37
N ASP A 23 24.84 -9.87 9.35
CA ASP A 23 24.04 -8.66 9.56
C ASP A 23 24.14 -7.69 8.37
N VAL A 24 25.36 -7.40 7.91
CA VAL A 24 25.57 -6.50 6.77
C VAL A 24 24.96 -7.06 5.49
N ASN A 25 25.09 -8.37 5.25
CA ASN A 25 24.47 -9.00 4.08
C ASN A 25 22.94 -9.03 4.20
N ALA A 26 22.39 -9.24 5.40
CA ALA A 26 20.94 -9.18 5.64
C ALA A 26 20.39 -7.78 5.35
N VAL A 27 21.02 -6.73 5.89
CA VAL A 27 20.61 -5.33 5.66
C VAL A 27 20.73 -4.96 4.18
N ALA A 28 21.84 -5.31 3.53
CA ALA A 28 22.05 -5.00 2.12
C ALA A 28 21.00 -5.68 1.21
N ARG A 29 20.70 -6.97 1.45
CA ARG A 29 19.70 -7.71 0.67
C ARG A 29 18.28 -7.20 0.93
N SER A 30 17.93 -6.90 2.19
CA SER A 30 16.64 -6.30 2.56
C SER A 30 16.42 -4.95 1.87
N ARG A 31 17.41 -4.04 1.91
CA ARG A 31 17.35 -2.74 1.21
C ARG A 31 17.21 -2.91 -0.31
N SER A 32 17.96 -3.84 -0.90
CA SER A 32 17.86 -4.12 -2.33
C SER A 32 16.46 -4.60 -2.71
N HIS A 33 15.88 -5.50 -1.92
CA HIS A 33 14.53 -6.02 -2.13
C HIS A 33 13.47 -4.91 -2.06
N LEU A 34 13.51 -4.08 -1.01
CA LEU A 34 12.59 -2.94 -0.86
C LEU A 34 12.75 -1.88 -1.96
N ASN A 35 13.99 -1.57 -2.37
CA ASN A 35 14.25 -0.62 -3.44
C ASN A 35 13.67 -1.10 -4.78
N LYS A 36 13.81 -2.38 -5.12
CA LYS A 36 13.24 -2.95 -6.35
C LYS A 36 11.71 -2.87 -6.35
N ARG A 37 11.06 -3.23 -5.24
CA ARG A 37 9.60 -3.12 -5.12
C ARG A 37 9.10 -1.68 -5.17
N ARG A 38 9.85 -0.73 -4.60
CA ARG A 38 9.57 0.71 -4.75
C ARG A 38 9.57 1.16 -6.20
N TRP A 39 10.52 0.67 -7.00
CA TRP A 39 10.55 0.94 -8.44
C TRP A 39 9.38 0.32 -9.19
N ILE A 40 8.95 -0.90 -8.84
CA ILE A 40 7.77 -1.54 -9.45
C ILE A 40 6.51 -0.69 -9.18
N ALA A 41 6.30 -0.24 -7.94
CA ALA A 41 5.18 0.65 -7.60
C ALA A 41 5.26 1.99 -8.35
N ALA A 42 6.45 2.60 -8.43
CA ALA A 42 6.66 3.84 -9.16
C ALA A 42 6.36 3.69 -10.67
N LEU A 43 6.77 2.57 -11.28
CA LEU A 43 6.48 2.26 -12.68
C LEU A 43 4.97 2.09 -12.91
N GLY A 44 4.23 1.51 -11.95
CA GLY A 44 2.77 1.43 -12.01
C GLY A 44 2.10 2.82 -12.09
N VAL A 45 2.50 3.75 -11.22
CA VAL A 45 2.01 5.14 -11.23
C VAL A 45 2.42 5.89 -12.51
N LEU A 46 3.66 5.69 -12.96
CA LEU A 46 4.16 6.29 -14.20
C LEU A 46 3.42 5.77 -15.44
N ALA A 47 3.02 4.50 -15.46
CA ALA A 47 2.23 3.94 -16.55
C ALA A 47 0.87 4.67 -16.67
N THR A 48 0.20 4.92 -15.53
CA THR A 48 -1.05 5.69 -15.50
C THR A 48 -0.83 7.14 -15.96
N LEU A 49 0.28 7.77 -15.52
CA LEU A 49 0.64 9.11 -15.97
C LEU A 49 0.85 9.17 -17.49
N PHE A 50 1.63 8.24 -18.06
CA PHE A 50 1.88 8.20 -19.50
C PHE A 50 0.62 7.86 -20.30
N ALA A 51 -0.29 7.07 -19.75
CA ALA A 51 -1.58 6.82 -20.37
C ALA A 51 -2.37 8.12 -20.53
N ILE A 52 -2.44 8.94 -19.47
CA ILE A 52 -3.10 10.25 -19.49
C ILE A 52 -2.40 11.20 -20.48
N LEU A 53 -1.07 11.30 -20.41
CA LEU A 53 -0.30 12.18 -21.30
C LEU A 53 -0.42 11.78 -22.77
N SER A 54 -0.50 10.48 -23.08
CA SER A 54 -0.70 10.00 -24.45
C SER A 54 -2.08 10.36 -25.02
N GLN A 55 -3.09 10.54 -24.17
CA GLN A 55 -4.42 11.00 -24.57
C GLN A 55 -4.45 12.53 -24.75
N MET A 56 -3.75 13.27 -23.89
CA MET A 56 -3.67 14.74 -23.97
C MET A 56 -2.83 15.22 -25.15
N PHE A 57 -1.77 14.49 -25.50
CA PHE A 57 -0.87 14.78 -26.62
C PHE A 57 -0.92 13.64 -27.66
N PRO A 58 -1.97 13.56 -28.49
CA PRO A 58 -2.05 12.54 -29.52
C PRO A 58 -0.92 12.73 -30.54
N ALA A 59 -0.32 11.63 -30.99
CA ALA A 59 0.81 11.65 -31.92
C ALA A 59 0.49 12.31 -33.28
N ASP A 60 -0.80 12.39 -33.62
CA ASP A 60 -1.31 12.96 -34.86
C ASP A 60 -1.48 14.49 -34.80
N ARG A 61 -1.17 15.12 -33.65
CA ARG A 61 -1.22 16.58 -33.47
C ARG A 61 0.16 17.14 -33.10
N GLU A 62 0.44 18.33 -33.62
CA GLU A 62 1.64 19.10 -33.27
C GLU A 62 1.67 19.40 -31.76
N PRO A 63 2.78 19.13 -31.05
CA PRO A 63 4.04 18.54 -31.52
C PRO A 63 4.02 17.00 -31.57
N ALA A 64 4.10 16.43 -32.78
CA ALA A 64 3.99 14.99 -33.02
C ALA A 64 5.07 14.16 -32.30
N LEU A 65 6.26 14.74 -32.11
CA LEU A 65 7.39 14.11 -31.39
C LEU A 65 7.07 13.85 -29.91
N LEU A 66 6.35 14.77 -29.26
CA LEU A 66 5.95 14.62 -27.85
C LEU A 66 4.91 13.51 -27.70
N GLY A 67 3.90 13.47 -28.58
CA GLY A 67 2.89 12.41 -28.58
C GLY A 67 3.49 11.02 -28.86
N LEU A 68 4.43 10.92 -29.80
CA LEU A 68 5.16 9.69 -30.07
C LEU A 68 5.98 9.25 -28.84
N THR A 69 6.66 10.19 -28.18
CA THR A 69 7.47 9.90 -26.99
C THR A 69 6.61 9.33 -25.86
N PHE A 70 5.46 9.94 -25.53
CA PHE A 70 4.58 9.43 -24.48
C PHE A 70 3.98 8.07 -24.83
N ARG A 71 3.68 7.81 -26.10
CA ARG A 71 3.21 6.49 -26.56
C ARG A 71 4.27 5.41 -26.39
N ILE A 72 5.54 5.71 -26.70
CA ILE A 72 6.66 4.80 -26.47
C ILE A 72 6.81 4.53 -24.97
N LEU A 73 6.80 5.57 -24.13
CA LEU A 73 6.91 5.43 -22.68
C LEU A 73 5.76 4.63 -22.07
N LEU A 74 4.53 4.81 -22.55
CA LEU A 74 3.36 4.05 -22.13
C LEU A 74 3.52 2.53 -22.38
N VAL A 75 4.14 2.13 -23.49
CA VAL A 75 4.38 0.71 -23.80
C VAL A 75 5.60 0.18 -23.05
N LEU A 76 6.68 0.96 -22.95
CA LEU A 76 7.90 0.53 -22.29
C LEU A 76 7.74 0.36 -20.77
N THR A 77 6.97 1.23 -20.12
CA THR A 77 6.84 1.22 -18.65
C THR A 77 6.31 -0.11 -18.09
N PRO A 78 5.17 -0.67 -18.57
CA PRO A 78 4.69 -1.97 -18.10
C PRO A 78 5.64 -3.11 -18.50
N LEU A 79 6.29 -3.06 -19.67
CA LEU A 79 7.27 -4.07 -20.08
C LEU A 79 8.48 -4.12 -19.13
N VAL A 80 9.04 -2.95 -18.80
CA VAL A 80 10.14 -2.83 -17.82
C VAL A 80 9.67 -3.24 -16.43
N GLY A 81 8.45 -2.87 -16.03
CA GLY A 81 7.84 -3.28 -14.77
C GLY A 81 7.72 -4.80 -14.65
N SER A 82 7.17 -5.46 -15.66
CA SER A 82 7.06 -6.93 -15.71
C SER A 82 8.43 -7.62 -15.71
N ALA A 83 9.39 -7.11 -16.48
CA ALA A 83 10.75 -7.65 -16.47
C ALA A 83 11.42 -7.50 -15.09
N LEU A 84 11.26 -6.36 -14.43
CA LEU A 84 11.79 -6.10 -13.10
C LEU A 84 11.10 -6.98 -12.03
N ALA A 85 9.79 -7.20 -12.14
CA ALA A 85 9.05 -8.10 -11.27
C ALA A 85 9.53 -9.55 -11.42
N ALA A 86 9.64 -10.03 -12.66
CA ALA A 86 10.15 -11.38 -12.95
C ALA A 86 11.60 -11.57 -12.45
N PHE A 87 12.45 -10.56 -12.66
CA PHE A 87 13.83 -10.57 -12.11
C PHE A 87 13.82 -10.60 -10.59
N THR A 88 13.02 -9.74 -9.94
CA THR A 88 12.97 -9.67 -8.48
C THR A 88 12.48 -10.98 -7.88
N LYS A 89 11.51 -11.62 -8.52
CA LYS A 89 11.04 -12.95 -8.14
C LYS A 89 12.17 -13.99 -8.21
N ALA A 90 12.84 -14.10 -9.36
CA ALA A 90 13.87 -15.13 -9.56
C ALA A 90 15.05 -15.04 -8.57
N PHE A 91 15.37 -13.83 -8.08
CA PHE A 91 16.56 -13.60 -7.25
C PHE A 91 16.27 -13.27 -5.77
N TYR A 92 15.02 -12.96 -5.40
CA TYR A 92 14.69 -12.49 -4.05
C TYR A 92 13.45 -13.16 -3.44
N SER A 93 12.81 -14.16 -4.10
CA SER A 93 11.64 -14.83 -3.53
C SER A 93 11.94 -15.75 -2.34
N SER A 94 13.20 -16.14 -2.14
CA SER A 94 13.60 -17.09 -1.09
C SER A 94 13.61 -16.50 0.32
N GLY A 95 13.53 -15.17 0.48
CA GLY A 95 13.58 -14.53 1.79
C GLY A 95 14.94 -14.64 2.48
N ASP A 96 16.04 -14.84 1.72
CA ASP A 96 17.38 -15.09 2.26
C ASP A 96 17.83 -14.07 3.31
N TRP A 97 17.45 -12.79 3.17
CA TRP A 97 17.83 -11.76 4.13
C TRP A 97 17.23 -12.01 5.52
N LEU A 98 16.05 -12.64 5.59
CA LEU A 98 15.41 -13.04 6.84
C LEU A 98 16.22 -14.16 7.51
N MET A 99 16.72 -15.12 6.74
CA MET A 99 17.56 -16.20 7.24
C MET A 99 18.92 -15.70 7.72
N LEU A 100 19.54 -14.79 6.97
CA LEU A 100 20.78 -14.13 7.38
C LEU A 100 20.59 -13.34 8.68
N ARG A 101 19.48 -12.59 8.79
CA ARG A 101 19.12 -11.88 10.02
C ARG A 101 18.88 -12.83 11.18
N ALA A 102 18.20 -13.95 10.94
CA ALA A 102 17.99 -15.01 11.93
C ALA A 102 19.32 -15.51 12.50
N GLY A 103 20.23 -15.87 11.60
CA GLY A 103 21.56 -16.37 11.96
C GLY A 103 22.39 -15.31 12.69
N ALA A 104 22.33 -14.05 12.26
CA ALA A 104 23.02 -12.95 12.95
C ALA A 104 22.54 -12.80 14.40
N GLU A 105 21.23 -12.67 14.62
CA GLU A 105 20.66 -12.55 15.97
C GLU A 105 20.91 -13.80 16.83
N GLU A 106 20.91 -14.99 16.23
CA GLU A 106 21.25 -16.21 16.96
C GLU A 106 22.71 -16.20 17.43
N ILE A 107 23.64 -15.82 16.55
CA ILE A 107 25.06 -15.68 16.93
C ILE A 107 25.22 -14.62 18.02
N LEU A 108 24.52 -13.48 17.90
CA LEU A 108 24.60 -12.39 18.87
C LEU A 108 24.14 -12.85 20.26
N LYS A 109 23.02 -13.58 20.33
CA LYS A 109 22.54 -14.24 21.54
C LYS A 109 23.60 -15.17 22.15
N GLU A 110 24.22 -16.03 21.34
CA GLU A 110 25.25 -16.97 21.81
C GLU A 110 26.52 -16.26 22.29
N ILE A 111 26.90 -15.13 21.68
CA ILE A 111 27.97 -14.25 22.15
C ILE A 111 27.66 -13.74 23.56
N TYR A 112 26.44 -13.23 23.79
CA TYR A 112 26.05 -12.75 25.11
C TYR A 112 25.98 -13.88 26.14
N PHE A 113 25.46 -15.06 25.81
CA PHE A 113 25.50 -16.22 26.71
C PHE A 113 26.92 -16.67 27.04
N TYR A 114 27.83 -16.67 26.07
CA TYR A 114 29.24 -17.00 26.29
C TYR A 114 29.90 -16.05 27.29
N ARG A 115 29.58 -14.76 27.17
CA ARG A 115 30.14 -13.67 27.98
C ARG A 115 29.45 -13.48 29.32
N THR A 116 28.35 -14.17 29.61
CA THR A 116 27.55 -14.00 30.84
C THR A 116 27.38 -15.34 31.59
N ILE A 117 26.45 -16.18 31.13
CA ILE A 117 26.04 -17.42 31.80
C ILE A 117 27.17 -18.46 31.81
N LEU A 118 27.98 -18.48 30.75
CA LEU A 118 29.01 -19.50 30.56
C LEU A 118 30.38 -19.10 31.09
N GLN A 119 30.54 -17.93 31.71
CA GLN A 119 31.82 -17.41 32.22
C GLN A 119 32.59 -18.43 33.06
N LYS A 120 31.88 -19.09 34.00
CA LYS A 120 32.47 -20.03 34.96
C LYS A 120 32.69 -21.44 34.38
N ARG A 121 32.28 -21.70 33.13
CA ARG A 121 32.39 -23.01 32.48
C ARG A 121 33.70 -23.16 31.71
N LYS A 122 34.41 -24.26 31.97
CA LYS A 122 35.69 -24.57 31.30
C LYS A 122 35.53 -24.92 29.83
N ASP A 123 34.39 -25.50 29.44
CA ASP A 123 34.05 -25.94 28.09
C ASP A 123 33.35 -24.87 27.24
N ARG A 124 33.22 -23.63 27.74
CA ARG A 124 32.49 -22.55 27.04
C ARG A 124 32.98 -22.27 25.63
N ARG A 125 34.29 -22.43 25.37
CA ARG A 125 34.89 -22.26 24.03
C ARG A 125 34.38 -23.32 23.05
N ALA A 126 34.40 -24.58 23.47
CA ALA A 126 33.90 -25.69 22.67
C ALA A 126 32.38 -25.58 22.46
N TYR A 127 31.65 -25.07 23.46
CA TYR A 127 30.23 -24.76 23.32
C TYR A 127 29.97 -23.75 22.19
N LEU A 128 30.64 -22.59 22.22
CA LEU A 128 30.41 -21.53 21.23
C LEU A 128 30.83 -22.00 19.83
N GLU A 129 31.96 -22.69 19.70
CA GLU A 129 32.40 -23.28 18.43
C GLU A 129 31.34 -24.23 17.85
N LYS A 130 30.80 -25.14 18.68
CA LYS A 130 29.73 -26.06 18.27
C LYS A 130 28.47 -25.31 17.83
N ARG A 131 28.03 -24.31 18.60
CA ARG A 131 26.84 -23.51 18.28
C ARG A 131 27.01 -22.71 17.00
N LEU A 132 28.16 -22.07 16.79
CA LEU A 132 28.46 -21.36 15.54
C LEU A 132 28.41 -22.29 14.32
N ALA A 133 28.91 -23.53 14.46
CA ALA A 133 28.85 -24.52 13.39
C ALA A 133 27.42 -25.00 13.12
N GLU A 134 26.60 -25.19 14.16
CA GLU A 134 25.18 -25.54 14.03
C GLU A 134 24.39 -24.44 13.32
N ILE A 135 24.57 -23.17 13.73
CA ILE A 135 23.91 -22.01 13.11
C ILE A 135 24.29 -21.91 11.63
N GLN A 136 25.59 -22.04 11.32
CA GLN A 136 26.07 -21.95 9.94
C GLN A 136 25.53 -23.07 9.06
N ARG A 137 25.44 -24.31 9.58
CA ARG A 137 24.85 -25.44 8.84
C ARG A 137 23.35 -25.26 8.64
N GLY A 138 22.63 -24.80 9.67
CA GLY A 138 21.21 -24.49 9.58
C GLY A 138 20.94 -23.41 8.54
N LEU A 139 21.74 -22.34 8.54
CA LEU A 139 21.66 -21.28 7.54
C LEU A 139 21.92 -21.80 6.13
N TYR A 140 22.97 -22.59 5.93
CA TYR A 140 23.30 -23.19 4.63
C TYR A 140 22.15 -24.07 4.11
N GLN A 141 21.53 -24.88 4.98
CA GLN A 141 20.37 -25.71 4.62
C GLN A 141 19.14 -24.85 4.27
N SER A 142 18.85 -23.84 5.09
CA SER A 142 17.72 -22.93 4.87
C SER A 142 17.86 -22.10 3.59
N MET A 143 19.09 -21.82 3.15
CA MET A 143 19.39 -21.11 1.91
C MET A 143 19.57 -22.05 0.70
N GLY A 144 19.09 -23.30 0.77
CA GLY A 144 19.13 -24.23 -0.36
C GLY A 144 20.53 -24.67 -0.79
N GLY A 145 21.54 -24.52 0.10
CA GLY A 145 22.92 -24.88 -0.19
C GLY A 145 23.75 -23.79 -0.89
N GLU A 146 23.21 -22.58 -1.03
CA GLU A 146 23.96 -21.44 -1.59
C GLU A 146 24.19 -20.37 -0.53
N LEU A 147 25.44 -20.21 -0.08
CA LEU A 147 25.84 -19.17 0.88
C LEU A 147 26.78 -18.17 0.22
N VAL A 148 26.22 -17.29 -0.62
CA VAL A 148 26.98 -16.21 -1.28
C VAL A 148 26.94 -14.95 -0.43
N LEU A 149 27.98 -14.74 0.37
CA LEU A 149 28.13 -13.58 1.25
C LEU A 149 29.21 -12.64 0.71
N LYS A 150 28.97 -11.34 0.86
CA LYS A 150 30.02 -10.34 0.69
C LYS A 150 30.86 -10.31 1.97
N PRO A 151 32.20 -10.38 1.90
CA PRO A 151 33.04 -10.33 3.08
C PRO A 151 32.87 -9.00 3.81
N TYR A 152 32.89 -9.05 5.14
CA TYR A 152 32.90 -7.87 5.98
C TYR A 152 34.34 -7.37 6.22
N HIS A 153 34.56 -6.08 6.03
CA HIS A 153 35.88 -5.43 6.19
C HIS A 153 35.88 -4.31 7.24
N GLY A 154 34.80 -4.13 7.98
CA GLY A 154 34.69 -3.09 9.01
C GLY A 154 35.28 -3.50 10.36
N PRO A 155 35.20 -2.61 11.37
CA PRO A 155 35.65 -2.91 12.72
C PRO A 155 34.81 -4.02 13.35
N ILE A 156 35.45 -4.85 14.16
CA ILE A 156 34.83 -5.97 14.87
C ILE A 156 35.03 -5.74 16.37
N PRO A 157 33.97 -5.71 17.20
CA PRO A 157 32.55 -5.89 16.88
C PRO A 157 31.96 -4.80 15.98
N SER A 158 31.02 -5.17 15.10
CA SER A 158 30.22 -4.18 14.37
C SER A 158 29.36 -3.38 15.35
N ASN A 159 29.31 -2.05 15.18
CA ASN A 159 28.65 -1.07 16.05
C ASN A 159 29.38 -0.74 17.37
N TYR A 160 30.67 -1.09 17.50
CA TYR A 160 31.51 -0.55 18.56
C TYR A 160 31.96 0.89 18.24
N TYR A 161 31.66 1.82 19.15
CA TYR A 161 32.08 3.23 19.08
C TYR A 161 33.00 3.52 20.27
N PRO A 162 34.32 3.67 20.05
CA PRO A 162 35.28 3.88 21.14
C PRO A 162 35.00 5.11 22.01
N ASP A 163 34.38 6.12 21.41
CA ASP A 163 34.08 7.40 22.07
C ASP A 163 32.77 7.35 22.89
N ASP A 164 32.00 6.27 22.80
CA ASP A 164 30.72 6.09 23.51
C ASP A 164 30.91 5.10 24.69
N PRO A 165 30.85 5.58 25.94
CA PRO A 165 30.94 4.73 27.13
C PRO A 165 29.83 3.67 27.26
N SER A 166 28.74 3.81 26.51
CA SER A 166 27.65 2.84 26.45
C SER A 166 27.85 1.78 25.36
N SER A 167 28.94 1.87 24.58
CA SER A 167 29.26 0.91 23.53
C SER A 167 30.02 -0.30 24.07
N ASP A 168 29.55 -1.48 23.72
CA ASP A 168 30.12 -2.76 24.15
C ASP A 168 31.43 -3.07 23.42
N PRO A 169 32.57 -3.21 24.14
CA PRO A 169 33.85 -3.60 23.53
C PRO A 169 33.85 -5.04 22.96
N GLY A 170 32.92 -5.88 23.40
CA GLY A 170 32.61 -7.18 22.80
C GLY A 170 33.47 -8.39 23.20
N TYR A 171 34.66 -8.19 23.79
CA TYR A 171 35.62 -9.28 24.02
C TYR A 171 35.69 -9.79 25.47
N GLU A 172 35.19 -9.00 26.42
CA GLU A 172 35.32 -9.29 27.84
C GLU A 172 34.06 -9.95 28.41
N ASP A 173 34.24 -10.68 29.51
CA ASP A 173 33.13 -11.24 30.27
C ASP A 173 32.34 -10.11 30.94
N LEU A 174 31.01 -10.19 30.87
CA LEU A 174 30.10 -9.12 31.29
C LEU A 174 29.56 -9.36 32.69
N THR A 175 29.67 -8.36 33.55
CA THR A 175 28.91 -8.31 34.81
C THR A 175 27.43 -8.03 34.54
N GLY A 176 26.60 -8.15 35.59
CA GLY A 176 25.17 -7.84 35.50
C GLY A 176 24.91 -6.42 35.02
N ASP A 177 25.60 -5.42 35.58
CA ASP A 177 25.41 -4.02 35.20
C ASP A 177 25.91 -3.70 33.79
N GLU A 178 27.01 -4.32 33.37
CA GLU A 178 27.51 -4.15 32.00
C GLU A 178 26.55 -4.77 30.98
N TYR A 179 26.05 -5.99 31.24
CA TYR A 179 25.04 -6.61 30.38
C TYR A 179 23.75 -5.77 30.33
N PHE A 180 23.29 -5.28 31.48
CA PHE A 180 22.12 -4.41 31.57
C PHE A 180 22.28 -3.19 30.66
N ARG A 181 23.40 -2.47 30.77
CA ARG A 181 23.68 -1.28 29.96
C ARG A 181 23.83 -1.61 28.48
N TYR A 182 24.70 -2.55 28.15
CA TYR A 182 25.08 -2.83 26.76
C TYR A 182 23.99 -3.56 25.97
N ARG A 183 23.17 -4.37 26.63
CA ARG A 183 22.17 -5.20 25.97
C ARG A 183 20.74 -4.77 26.27
N VAL A 184 20.35 -4.68 27.54
CA VAL A 184 18.95 -4.40 27.90
C VAL A 184 18.57 -2.96 27.56
N GLU A 185 19.32 -1.99 28.08
CA GLU A 185 19.05 -0.56 27.88
C GLU A 185 19.20 -0.17 26.40
N ASN A 186 20.29 -0.63 25.75
CA ASN A 186 20.52 -0.37 24.33
C ASN A 186 19.37 -0.91 23.45
N GLN A 187 18.94 -2.17 23.67
CA GLN A 187 17.85 -2.77 22.90
C GLN A 187 16.51 -2.09 23.19
N LEU A 188 16.25 -1.71 24.43
CA LEU A 188 15.03 -0.98 24.79
C LEU A 188 14.99 0.39 24.10
N ALA A 189 16.09 1.14 24.13
CA ALA A 189 16.20 2.44 23.47
C ALA A 189 16.01 2.31 21.94
N TRP A 190 16.66 1.32 21.32
CA TRP A 190 16.53 1.05 19.90
C TRP A 190 15.07 0.71 19.52
N HIS A 191 14.42 -0.23 20.21
CA HIS A 191 13.04 -0.62 19.91
C HIS A 191 12.05 0.54 20.13
N ARG A 192 12.23 1.36 21.17
CA ARG A 192 11.40 2.57 21.40
C ARG A 192 11.51 3.55 20.24
N LYS A 193 12.74 3.81 19.78
CA LYS A 193 13.01 4.68 18.63
C LYS A 193 12.36 4.12 17.36
N GLU A 194 12.57 2.84 17.06
CA GLU A 194 12.00 2.20 15.87
C GLU A 194 10.46 2.27 15.88
N VAL A 195 9.81 1.98 17.01
CA VAL A 195 8.33 2.14 17.12
C VAL A 195 7.90 3.54 16.73
N GLN A 196 8.58 4.58 17.20
CA GLN A 196 8.27 5.95 16.86
C GLN A 196 8.48 6.24 15.36
N GLU A 197 9.59 5.78 14.79
CA GLU A 197 9.89 5.98 13.36
C GLU A 197 8.85 5.30 12.46
N TYR A 198 8.48 4.05 12.76
CA TYR A 198 7.43 3.33 12.03
C TYR A 198 6.04 3.95 12.21
N GLN A 199 5.72 4.48 13.39
CA GLN A 199 4.47 5.22 13.61
C GLN A 199 4.39 6.48 12.75
N VAL A 200 5.49 7.23 12.67
CA VAL A 200 5.56 8.42 11.79
C VAL A 200 5.44 8.01 10.32
N GLU A 201 6.09 6.92 9.88
CA GLU A 201 5.95 6.39 8.52
C GLU A 201 4.49 6.01 8.23
N ARG A 202 3.82 5.29 9.13
CA ARG A 202 2.41 4.91 9.03
C ARG A 202 1.48 6.11 8.88
N ILE A 203 1.64 7.13 9.74
CA ILE A 203 0.81 8.35 9.69
C ILE A 203 1.03 9.08 8.36
N ARG A 204 2.28 9.20 7.90
CA ARG A 204 2.59 9.83 6.60
C ARG A 204 1.91 9.09 5.46
N LEU A 205 1.96 7.76 5.43
CA LEU A 205 1.30 6.96 4.39
C LEU A 205 -0.23 7.12 4.43
N GLN A 206 -0.84 7.09 5.61
CA GLN A 206 -2.28 7.32 5.77
C GLN A 206 -2.71 8.70 5.27
N ILE A 207 -1.92 9.74 5.57
CA ILE A 207 -2.16 11.10 5.05
C ILE A 207 -2.06 11.11 3.52
N LEU A 208 -1.07 10.44 2.92
CA LEU A 208 -0.92 10.38 1.47
C LEU A 208 -2.07 9.61 0.78
N ILE A 209 -2.54 8.51 1.38
CA ILE A 209 -3.70 7.74 0.92
C ILE A 209 -4.95 8.63 0.96
N LEU A 210 -5.21 9.29 2.09
CA LEU A 210 -6.36 10.18 2.23
C LEU A 210 -6.28 11.37 1.27
N ALA A 211 -5.12 12.03 1.20
CA ALA A 211 -4.91 13.18 0.33
C ALA A 211 -5.11 12.83 -1.15
N SER A 212 -4.60 11.68 -1.60
CA SER A 212 -4.81 11.21 -2.97
C SER A 212 -6.27 10.86 -3.25
N GLY A 213 -6.98 10.22 -2.31
CA GLY A 213 -8.41 9.93 -2.44
C GLY A 213 -9.27 11.21 -2.51
N VAL A 214 -9.03 12.16 -1.60
CA VAL A 214 -9.74 13.46 -1.58
C VAL A 214 -9.44 14.28 -2.83
N ALA A 215 -8.19 14.32 -3.28
CA ALA A 215 -7.82 14.99 -4.52
C ALA A 215 -8.55 14.38 -5.73
N GLY A 216 -8.65 13.06 -5.79
CA GLY A 216 -9.40 12.37 -6.86
C GLY A 216 -10.88 12.73 -6.85
N ALA A 217 -11.52 12.75 -5.68
CA ALA A 217 -12.92 13.17 -5.55
C ALA A 217 -13.13 14.65 -5.94
N ALA A 218 -12.22 15.54 -5.55
CA ALA A 218 -12.29 16.94 -5.93
C ALA A 218 -12.13 17.14 -7.45
N LEU A 219 -11.14 16.48 -8.07
CA LEU A 219 -10.91 16.52 -9.52
C LEU A 219 -12.14 16.02 -10.31
N ALA A 220 -12.82 15.00 -9.78
CA ALA A 220 -14.06 14.52 -10.36
C ALA A 220 -15.19 15.55 -10.30
N ALA A 221 -15.39 16.16 -9.12
CA ALA A 221 -16.46 17.13 -8.89
C ALA A 221 -16.35 18.39 -9.77
N PHE A 222 -15.12 18.85 -10.05
CA PHE A 222 -14.90 20.01 -10.94
C PHE A 222 -15.12 19.70 -12.43
N GLY A 223 -15.14 18.41 -12.81
CA GLY A 223 -15.46 17.96 -14.17
C GLY A 223 -14.49 18.42 -15.27
N GLY A 224 -14.92 18.24 -16.52
CA GLY A 224 -14.19 18.69 -17.71
C GLY A 224 -12.86 17.97 -17.92
N ALA A 225 -11.81 18.73 -18.29
CA ALA A 225 -10.47 18.19 -18.54
C ALA A 225 -9.76 17.68 -17.28
N LEU A 226 -10.28 17.96 -16.08
CA LEU A 226 -9.71 17.49 -14.82
C LEU A 226 -10.09 16.04 -14.50
N THR A 227 -11.20 15.53 -15.05
CA THR A 227 -11.67 14.16 -14.82
C THR A 227 -10.65 13.10 -15.24
N ILE A 228 -9.81 13.38 -16.26
CA ILE A 228 -8.76 12.45 -16.70
C ILE A 228 -7.70 12.20 -15.62
N TRP A 229 -7.49 13.16 -14.71
CA TRP A 229 -6.50 13.07 -13.63
C TRP A 229 -6.98 12.25 -12.43
N VAL A 230 -8.28 11.90 -12.36
CA VAL A 230 -8.84 11.02 -11.32
C VAL A 230 -8.17 9.65 -11.33
N ALA A 231 -7.88 9.12 -12.52
CA ALA A 231 -7.14 7.86 -12.67
C ALA A 231 -5.73 7.95 -12.06
N PHE A 232 -5.05 9.09 -12.21
CA PHE A 232 -3.73 9.31 -11.64
C PHE A 232 -3.78 9.32 -10.10
N THR A 233 -4.72 10.05 -9.51
CA THR A 233 -4.88 10.07 -8.05
C THR A 233 -5.25 8.71 -7.49
N ALA A 234 -6.12 7.94 -8.17
CA ALA A 234 -6.45 6.57 -7.78
C ALA A 234 -5.22 5.64 -7.85
N SER A 235 -4.37 5.82 -8.87
CA SER A 235 -3.13 5.04 -9.00
C SER A 235 -2.14 5.31 -7.87
N LEU A 236 -2.05 6.56 -7.39
CA LEU A 236 -1.25 6.92 -6.22
C LEU A 236 -1.81 6.27 -4.96
N THR A 237 -3.13 6.32 -4.74
CA THR A 237 -3.79 5.68 -3.60
C THR A 237 -3.49 4.18 -3.57
N ALA A 238 -3.66 3.48 -4.70
CA ALA A 238 -3.36 2.06 -4.80
C ALA A 238 -1.88 1.74 -4.57
N ALA A 239 -0.96 2.56 -5.09
CA ALA A 239 0.47 2.38 -4.87
C ALA A 239 0.86 2.58 -3.39
N PHE A 240 0.26 3.56 -2.69
CA PHE A 240 0.51 3.78 -1.26
C PHE A 240 -0.08 2.67 -0.39
N LEU A 241 -1.28 2.18 -0.72
CA LEU A 241 -1.88 1.03 -0.04
C LEU A 241 -1.01 -0.22 -0.20
N GLY A 242 -0.61 -0.55 -1.42
CA GLY A 242 0.30 -1.66 -1.69
C GLY A 242 1.64 -1.50 -0.97
N TRP A 243 2.19 -0.28 -0.88
CA TRP A 243 3.42 -0.03 -0.12
C TRP A 243 3.25 -0.24 1.39
N GLN A 244 2.11 0.17 1.95
CA GLN A 244 1.79 -0.01 3.37
C GLN A 244 1.66 -1.50 3.73
N GLU A 245 0.92 -2.26 2.90
CA GLU A 245 0.76 -3.72 3.05
C GLU A 245 2.12 -4.43 2.97
N LEU A 246 2.91 -4.07 1.96
CA LEU A 246 4.24 -4.64 1.73
C LEU A 246 5.20 -4.44 2.91
N ARG A 247 5.20 -3.24 3.47
CA ARG A 247 6.04 -2.89 4.63
C ARG A 247 5.54 -3.55 5.91
N ASN A 248 4.29 -4.03 5.93
CA ASN A 248 3.61 -4.64 7.07
C ASN A 248 3.82 -3.84 8.37
N ILE A 249 3.69 -2.51 8.25
CA ILE A 249 4.09 -1.55 9.31
C ILE A 249 3.30 -1.80 10.59
N ASP A 250 2.02 -2.14 10.48
CA ASP A 250 1.15 -2.42 11.63
C ASP A 250 1.67 -3.61 12.46
N LEU A 251 2.18 -4.66 11.81
CA LEU A 251 2.73 -5.82 12.50
C LEU A 251 4.08 -5.49 13.15
N ILE A 252 4.95 -4.77 12.45
CA ILE A 252 6.25 -4.34 12.99
C ILE A 252 6.03 -3.53 14.27
N ILE A 253 5.13 -2.54 14.23
CA ILE A 253 4.77 -1.71 15.38
C ILE A 253 4.27 -2.57 16.55
N LYS A 254 3.34 -3.51 16.30
CA LYS A 254 2.79 -4.38 17.35
C LYS A 254 3.89 -5.23 18.00
N ASN A 255 4.74 -5.84 17.18
CA ASN A 255 5.81 -6.72 17.65
C ASN A 255 6.86 -5.95 18.45
N TYR A 256 7.30 -4.79 17.97
CA TYR A 256 8.26 -3.96 18.72
C TYR A 256 7.63 -3.35 19.98
N SER A 257 6.36 -2.96 19.96
CA SER A 257 5.68 -2.48 21.17
C SER A 257 5.62 -3.55 22.25
N LYS A 258 5.36 -4.81 21.86
CA LYS A 258 5.40 -5.95 22.78
C LYS A 258 6.80 -6.12 23.39
N VAL A 259 7.85 -6.08 22.57
CA VAL A 259 9.24 -6.14 23.08
C VAL A 259 9.57 -4.99 24.02
N VAL A 260 9.14 -3.77 23.70
CA VAL A 260 9.34 -2.61 24.58
C VAL A 260 8.70 -2.85 25.95
N ILE A 261 7.48 -3.40 25.99
CA ILE A 261 6.80 -3.73 27.26
C ILE A 261 7.58 -4.82 28.01
N GLU A 262 7.90 -5.93 27.34
CA GLU A 262 8.59 -7.07 27.97
C GLU A 262 10.00 -6.71 28.46
N LEU A 263 10.77 -5.96 27.67
CA LEU A 263 12.09 -5.46 28.09
C LEU A 263 11.98 -4.39 29.18
N SER A 264 10.93 -3.54 29.17
CA SER A 264 10.73 -2.58 30.26
C SER A 264 10.48 -3.29 31.59
N MET A 265 9.75 -4.42 31.62
CA MET A 265 9.60 -5.21 32.84
C MET A 265 10.94 -5.76 33.36
N VAL A 266 11.81 -6.24 32.47
CA VAL A 266 13.16 -6.70 32.85
C VAL A 266 14.02 -5.53 33.33
N TYR A 267 13.92 -4.39 32.65
CA TYR A 267 14.64 -3.17 32.97
C TYR A 267 14.26 -2.63 34.36
N ASP A 268 12.96 -2.48 34.61
CA ASP A 268 12.42 -1.98 35.87
C ASP A 268 12.76 -2.93 37.03
N HIS A 269 12.69 -4.25 36.80
CA HIS A 269 13.10 -5.24 37.81
C HIS A 269 14.56 -5.06 38.21
N TRP A 270 15.49 -4.98 37.25
CA TRP A 270 16.92 -4.84 37.56
C TRP A 270 17.25 -3.54 38.30
N LEU A 271 16.62 -2.43 37.92
CA LEU A 271 16.84 -1.14 38.58
C LEU A 271 16.28 -1.09 40.00
N ASN A 272 15.21 -1.83 40.28
CA ASN A 272 14.61 -1.87 41.61
C ASN A 272 15.36 -2.76 42.61
N LEU A 273 16.27 -3.63 42.15
CA LEU A 273 17.09 -4.46 43.03
C LEU A 273 18.20 -3.64 43.69
N GLU A 274 18.30 -3.76 45.01
CA GLU A 274 19.44 -3.22 45.75
C GLU A 274 20.74 -3.96 45.37
N PRO A 275 21.94 -3.36 45.52
CA PRO A 275 23.21 -4.00 45.16
C PRO A 275 23.42 -5.37 45.80
N GLU A 276 22.85 -5.58 46.99
CA GLU A 276 22.91 -6.83 47.75
C GLU A 276 21.98 -7.92 47.19
N GLU A 277 20.89 -7.52 46.55
CA GLU A 277 19.90 -8.41 45.92
C GLU A 277 20.29 -8.83 44.50
N ARG A 278 21.26 -8.13 43.89
CA ARG A 278 21.82 -8.42 42.56
C ARG A 278 22.73 -9.65 42.56
N THR A 279 22.14 -10.78 42.92
CA THR A 279 22.81 -12.08 42.95
C THR A 279 23.07 -12.62 41.54
N ASP A 280 23.98 -13.59 41.42
CA ASP A 280 24.21 -14.36 40.18
C ASP A 280 22.91 -14.95 39.60
N ALA A 281 21.94 -15.30 40.46
CA ALA A 281 20.66 -15.86 40.05
C ALA A 281 19.78 -14.82 39.34
N GLU A 282 19.69 -13.61 39.89
CA GLU A 282 18.95 -12.51 39.25
C GLU A 282 19.65 -12.04 37.98
N PHE A 283 20.98 -12.00 37.98
CA PHE A 283 21.76 -11.73 36.76
C PHE A 283 21.44 -12.75 35.64
N TYR A 284 21.52 -14.05 35.93
CA TYR A 284 21.20 -15.07 34.92
C TYR A 284 19.73 -15.07 34.52
N ARG A 285 18.81 -14.70 35.42
CA ARG A 285 17.39 -14.53 35.09
C ARG A 285 17.21 -13.38 34.10
N MET A 286 17.83 -12.22 34.35
CA MET A 286 17.81 -11.07 33.44
C MET A 286 18.33 -11.47 32.06
N VAL A 287 19.53 -12.07 31.99
CA VAL A 287 20.14 -12.47 30.70
C VAL A 287 19.22 -13.41 29.93
N LYS A 288 18.72 -14.47 30.57
CA LYS A 288 17.83 -15.44 29.91
C LYS A 288 16.51 -14.80 29.47
N GLY A 289 15.93 -13.93 30.30
CA GLY A 289 14.70 -13.21 30.00
C GLY A 289 14.86 -12.33 28.77
N THR A 290 15.87 -11.45 28.78
CA THR A 290 16.17 -10.55 27.66
C THR A 290 16.42 -11.32 26.36
N GLU A 291 17.31 -12.31 26.37
CA GLU A 291 17.64 -13.04 25.15
C GLU A 291 16.46 -13.89 24.63
N ALA A 292 15.60 -14.39 25.53
CA ALA A 292 14.37 -15.08 25.12
C ALA A 292 13.37 -14.12 24.46
N ILE A 293 13.17 -12.92 25.02
CA ILE A 293 12.30 -11.87 24.45
C ILE A 293 12.77 -11.48 23.05
N LEU A 294 14.06 -11.16 22.91
CA LEU A 294 14.65 -10.74 21.63
C LEU A 294 14.59 -11.87 20.60
N TRP A 295 14.90 -13.10 21.00
CA TRP A 295 14.84 -14.24 20.09
C TRP A 295 13.41 -14.56 19.64
N ALA A 296 12.43 -14.52 20.55
CA ALA A 296 11.03 -14.75 20.24
C ALA A 296 10.50 -13.71 19.24
N GLN A 297 10.82 -12.43 19.44
CA GLN A 297 10.47 -11.38 18.50
C GLN A 297 11.10 -11.60 17.13
N ASN A 298 12.39 -11.95 17.07
CA ASN A 298 13.07 -12.18 15.81
C ASN A 298 12.39 -13.32 15.02
N MET A 299 12.03 -14.42 15.69
CA MET A 299 11.28 -15.51 15.04
C MET A 299 9.89 -15.11 14.59
N GLU A 300 9.16 -14.33 15.37
CA GLU A 300 7.83 -13.82 15.00
C GLU A 300 7.92 -12.89 13.77
N TYR A 301 8.93 -12.02 13.72
CA TYR A 301 9.21 -11.17 12.57
C TYR A 301 9.56 -11.99 11.32
N ILE A 302 10.44 -12.99 11.44
CA ILE A 302 10.83 -13.83 10.30
C ILE A 302 9.63 -14.63 9.78
N LYS A 303 8.88 -15.27 10.68
CA LYS A 303 7.70 -16.06 10.30
C LYS A 303 6.68 -15.21 9.56
N SER A 304 6.34 -14.04 10.10
CA SER A 304 5.37 -13.16 9.46
C SER A 304 5.86 -12.59 8.13
N GLN A 305 7.14 -12.28 7.99
CA GLN A 305 7.71 -11.84 6.72
C GLN A 305 7.75 -12.98 5.69
N GLN A 306 8.01 -14.22 6.11
CA GLN A 306 7.93 -15.39 5.24
C GLN A 306 6.49 -15.68 4.80
N GLU A 307 5.51 -15.54 5.69
CA GLU A 307 4.10 -15.65 5.37
C GLU A 307 3.70 -14.57 4.36
N ALA A 308 4.08 -13.31 4.60
CA ALA A 308 3.84 -12.22 3.66
C ALA A 308 4.51 -12.45 2.29
N LEU A 309 5.72 -13.04 2.25
CA LEU A 309 6.39 -13.40 0.98
C LEU A 309 5.69 -14.55 0.26
N LYS A 310 5.15 -15.53 0.99
CA LYS A 310 4.38 -16.65 0.40
C LYS A 310 3.02 -16.20 -0.11
N GLU A 311 2.35 -15.32 0.62
CA GLU A 311 1.06 -14.74 0.21
C GLU A 311 1.23 -13.77 -0.96
N ALA A 312 2.33 -13.00 -0.99
CA ALA A 312 2.67 -12.12 -2.11
C ALA A 312 3.20 -12.86 -3.35
N ASP A 313 3.19 -14.20 -3.40
CA ASP A 313 3.73 -14.96 -4.53
C ASP A 313 2.79 -14.91 -5.75
N LEU A 314 3.40 -14.63 -6.90
CA LEU A 314 2.90 -14.78 -8.28
C LEU A 314 1.82 -13.82 -8.81
N GLU A 315 0.68 -13.64 -8.16
CA GLU A 315 -0.44 -12.91 -8.79
C GLU A 315 -0.46 -11.44 -8.38
N GLU A 316 -0.15 -11.12 -7.13
CA GLU A 316 -0.36 -9.78 -6.59
C GLU A 316 0.67 -8.74 -7.07
N GLU A 317 1.94 -9.11 -7.30
CA GLU A 317 3.00 -8.16 -7.71
C GLU A 317 2.99 -7.81 -9.21
N ALA A 318 2.78 -8.79 -10.08
CA ALA A 318 2.48 -8.52 -11.49
C ALA A 318 1.10 -7.86 -11.62
N SER A 319 0.17 -8.24 -10.73
CA SER A 319 -1.06 -7.48 -10.61
C SER A 319 -0.88 -6.12 -9.96
N LEU A 320 0.20 -5.74 -9.26
CA LEU A 320 0.24 -4.40 -8.64
C LEU A 320 0.16 -3.33 -9.72
N ILE A 321 0.85 -3.55 -10.85
CA ILE A 321 0.68 -2.72 -12.05
C ILE A 321 -0.73 -2.89 -12.62
N ASN A 322 -1.21 -4.12 -12.84
CA ASN A 322 -2.56 -4.35 -13.40
C ASN A 322 -3.72 -3.92 -12.48
N ARG A 323 -3.51 -3.85 -11.17
CA ARG A 323 -4.41 -3.51 -10.06
C ARG A 323 -4.39 -2.01 -9.91
N VAL A 324 -3.22 -1.37 -9.91
CA VAL A 324 -3.13 0.09 -10.03
C VAL A 324 -3.83 0.56 -11.32
N ILE A 325 -3.61 -0.12 -12.44
CA ILE A 325 -4.29 0.17 -13.71
C ILE A 325 -5.80 -0.13 -13.62
N ARG A 326 -6.20 -1.31 -13.13
CA ARG A 326 -7.61 -1.73 -13.01
C ARG A 326 -8.38 -0.86 -12.03
N GLU A 327 -7.82 -0.59 -10.86
CA GLU A 327 -8.40 0.24 -9.81
C GLU A 327 -8.50 1.70 -10.28
N SER A 328 -7.53 2.20 -11.06
CA SER A 328 -7.65 3.50 -11.71
C SER A 328 -8.78 3.54 -12.75
N ALA A 329 -8.96 2.46 -13.53
CA ALA A 329 -10.02 2.33 -14.53
C ALA A 329 -11.42 2.17 -13.87
N ASP A 330 -11.51 1.35 -12.83
CA ASP A 330 -12.73 1.08 -12.08
C ASP A 330 -13.14 2.29 -11.24
N SER A 331 -12.18 3.05 -10.70
CA SER A 331 -12.46 4.34 -10.06
C SER A 331 -13.01 5.34 -11.07
N ALA A 332 -12.38 5.49 -12.25
CA ALA A 332 -12.88 6.38 -13.30
C ALA A 332 -14.30 6.01 -13.75
N ARG A 333 -14.62 4.71 -13.84
CA ARG A 333 -15.96 4.20 -14.16
C ARG A 333 -16.97 4.49 -13.04
N ARG A 334 -16.65 4.18 -11.78
CA ARG A 334 -17.53 4.45 -10.63
C ARG A 334 -17.84 5.93 -10.48
N THR A 335 -16.84 6.78 -10.65
CA THR A 335 -17.00 8.23 -10.62
C THR A 335 -17.86 8.73 -11.79
N LYS A 336 -17.68 8.17 -12.98
CA LYS A 336 -18.53 8.50 -14.14
C LYS A 336 -19.99 8.10 -13.89
N GLN A 337 -20.24 6.90 -13.37
CA GLN A 337 -21.58 6.43 -13.00
C GLN A 337 -22.20 7.32 -11.91
N ALA A 338 -21.45 7.66 -10.85
CA ALA A 338 -21.94 8.55 -9.81
C ALA A 338 -22.26 9.97 -10.33
N MET A 339 -21.52 10.48 -11.32
CA MET A 339 -21.85 11.74 -11.99
C MET A 339 -23.10 11.60 -12.88
N GLU A 340 -23.24 10.50 -13.61
CA GLU A 340 -24.43 10.22 -14.43
C GLU A 340 -25.67 10.13 -13.54
N ASP A 341 -25.59 9.37 -12.44
CA ASP A 341 -26.67 9.22 -11.46
C ASP A 341 -27.01 10.56 -10.77
N ALA A 342 -26.00 11.33 -10.34
CA ALA A 342 -26.22 12.65 -9.75
C ALA A 342 -26.79 13.67 -10.75
N THR A 343 -26.46 13.56 -12.03
CA THR A 343 -27.03 14.41 -13.09
C THR A 343 -28.48 14.02 -13.39
N VAL A 344 -28.81 12.72 -13.36
CA VAL A 344 -30.18 12.21 -13.50
C VAL A 344 -31.03 12.60 -12.30
N GLU A 345 -30.48 12.50 -11.09
CA GLU A 345 -31.15 12.91 -9.85
C GLU A 345 -31.38 14.43 -9.82
N TYR A 346 -30.38 15.24 -10.16
CA TYR A 346 -30.53 16.69 -10.31
C TYR A 346 -31.54 17.05 -11.39
N ALA A 347 -31.52 16.38 -12.55
CA ALA A 347 -32.50 16.60 -13.61
C ALA A 347 -33.93 16.25 -13.17
N LYS A 348 -34.09 15.19 -12.37
CA LYS A 348 -35.37 14.77 -11.80
C LYS A 348 -35.87 15.76 -10.74
N GLU A 349 -34.99 16.22 -9.85
CA GLU A 349 -35.29 17.24 -8.85
C GLU A 349 -35.65 18.58 -9.51
N THR A 350 -34.93 18.98 -10.56
CA THR A 350 -35.24 20.20 -11.32
C THR A 350 -36.57 20.06 -12.08
N LEU A 351 -36.89 18.87 -12.60
CA LEU A 351 -38.18 18.59 -13.24
C LEU A 351 -39.33 18.64 -12.22
N GLU A 352 -39.17 18.05 -11.04
CA GLU A 352 -40.15 18.11 -9.94
C GLU A 352 -40.33 19.56 -9.42
N GLU A 353 -39.24 20.34 -9.30
CA GLU A 353 -39.29 21.74 -8.90
C GLU A 353 -39.96 22.62 -10.00
N THR A 354 -39.75 22.26 -11.27
CA THR A 354 -40.42 22.91 -12.41
C THR A 354 -41.90 22.54 -12.47
N GLU A 355 -42.27 21.28 -12.21
CA GLU A 355 -43.65 20.82 -12.11
C GLU A 355 -44.40 21.56 -11.00
N THR A 356 -43.76 21.70 -9.83
CA THR A 356 -44.32 22.43 -8.69
C THR A 356 -44.49 23.93 -8.98
N LYS A 357 -43.49 24.57 -9.63
CA LYS A 357 -43.59 25.97 -10.07
C LYS A 357 -44.65 26.16 -11.14
N VAL A 358 -44.78 25.24 -12.09
CA VAL A 358 -45.83 25.29 -13.11
C VAL A 358 -47.19 25.16 -12.45
N GLU A 359 -47.37 24.26 -11.47
CA GLU A 359 -48.61 24.09 -10.73
C GLU A 359 -48.99 25.34 -9.89
N GLU A 360 -48.01 25.96 -9.22
CA GLU A 360 -48.20 27.22 -8.49
C GLU A 360 -48.53 28.39 -9.43
N THR A 361 -47.84 28.48 -10.58
CA THR A 361 -48.11 29.51 -11.59
C THR A 361 -49.46 29.30 -12.26
N PHE A 362 -49.89 28.04 -12.47
CA PHE A 362 -51.22 27.69 -12.97
C PHE A 362 -52.31 28.03 -11.96
N LYS A 363 -52.10 27.76 -10.65
CA LYS A 363 -53.03 28.15 -9.57
C LYS A 363 -53.11 29.67 -9.41
N ALA A 364 -52.00 30.38 -9.53
CA ALA A 364 -51.98 31.84 -9.49
C ALA A 364 -52.69 32.45 -10.71
N ALA A 365 -52.45 31.90 -11.91
CA ALA A 365 -53.11 32.32 -13.14
C ALA A 365 -54.63 32.00 -13.14
N LEU A 366 -55.03 30.82 -12.65
CA LEU A 366 -56.43 30.45 -12.45
C LEU A 366 -57.12 31.29 -11.38
N GLY A 367 -56.41 31.65 -10.31
CA GLY A 367 -56.89 32.56 -9.27
C GLY A 367 -57.15 33.97 -9.81
N SER A 368 -56.26 34.50 -10.66
CA SER A 368 -56.45 35.79 -11.32
C SER A 368 -57.52 35.75 -12.43
N LEU A 369 -57.66 34.63 -13.15
CA LEU A 369 -58.68 34.45 -14.21
C LEU A 369 -60.09 34.25 -13.64
N ALA A 370 -60.21 33.69 -12.43
CA ALA A 370 -61.48 33.56 -11.72
C ALA A 370 -62.03 34.91 -11.21
N GLU A 371 -61.16 35.91 -11.05
CA GLU A 371 -61.53 37.25 -10.59
C GLU A 371 -61.99 38.17 -11.74
N GLU A 372 -61.71 37.83 -13.01
CA GLU A 372 -61.93 38.73 -14.16
C GLU A 372 -62.83 38.20 -15.30
N ALA A 373 -63.56 37.08 -15.17
CA ALA A 373 -64.52 36.67 -16.23
C ALA A 373 -65.74 35.87 -15.76
N ALA A 374 -66.82 36.58 -15.41
CA ALA A 374 -68.18 36.05 -15.35
C ALA A 374 -68.88 36.13 -16.73
N SER A 375 -68.36 35.42 -17.74
CA SER A 375 -68.98 35.39 -19.09
C SER A 375 -68.99 33.97 -19.68
N GLU A 376 -70.15 33.57 -20.20
CA GLU A 376 -70.48 32.24 -20.73
C GLU A 376 -69.55 31.80 -21.89
N ILE A 377 -68.94 32.74 -22.62
CA ILE A 377 -68.00 32.47 -23.73
C ILE A 377 -66.65 31.90 -23.23
N VAL A 378 -66.20 32.33 -22.04
CA VAL A 378 -64.95 31.84 -21.44
C VAL A 378 -65.12 30.41 -20.95
N ARG A 379 -66.32 30.00 -20.56
CA ARG A 379 -66.61 28.62 -20.14
C ARG A 379 -66.51 27.61 -21.29
N GLN A 380 -66.92 27.99 -22.50
CA GLN A 380 -66.78 27.15 -23.69
C GLN A 380 -65.33 27.05 -24.18
N GLU A 381 -64.53 28.12 -24.09
CA GLU A 381 -63.10 28.04 -24.42
C GLU A 381 -62.29 27.30 -23.35
N LEU A 382 -62.64 27.42 -22.06
CA LEU A 382 -61.98 26.69 -20.97
C LEU A 382 -62.22 25.18 -21.07
N GLU A 383 -63.40 24.75 -21.53
CA GLU A 383 -63.71 23.33 -21.76
C GLU A 383 -62.98 22.78 -23.00
N ALA A 384 -62.85 23.59 -24.06
CA ALA A 384 -62.07 23.23 -25.25
C ALA A 384 -60.55 23.20 -24.97
N MET A 385 -60.04 24.12 -24.15
CA MET A 385 -58.64 24.20 -23.76
C MET A 385 -58.27 23.11 -22.75
N SER A 386 -59.16 22.80 -21.80
CA SER A 386 -59.03 21.65 -20.89
C SER A 386 -58.95 20.34 -21.68
N LYS A 387 -59.83 20.16 -22.67
CA LYS A 387 -59.82 18.97 -23.53
C LYS A 387 -58.57 18.89 -24.40
N ALA A 388 -58.10 20.01 -24.94
CA ALA A 388 -56.85 20.07 -25.69
C ALA A 388 -55.61 19.81 -24.81
N VAL A 389 -55.61 20.24 -23.54
CA VAL A 389 -54.53 19.98 -22.59
C VAL A 389 -54.53 18.52 -22.12
N VAL A 390 -55.70 17.92 -21.89
CA VAL A 390 -55.82 16.49 -21.59
C VAL A 390 -55.41 15.65 -22.80
N GLU A 391 -55.85 16.00 -24.01
CA GLU A 391 -55.40 15.34 -25.23
C GLU A 391 -53.88 15.53 -25.44
N MET A 392 -53.32 16.70 -25.16
CA MET A 392 -51.87 16.94 -25.29
C MET A 392 -51.06 16.17 -24.23
N ALA A 393 -51.60 16.01 -23.02
CA ALA A 393 -51.00 15.22 -21.94
C ALA A 393 -51.09 13.72 -22.21
N GLU A 394 -52.22 13.22 -22.73
CA GLU A 394 -52.37 11.83 -23.18
C GLU A 394 -51.47 11.55 -24.38
N HIS A 395 -51.38 12.48 -25.33
CA HIS A 395 -50.52 12.35 -26.52
C HIS A 395 -49.03 12.44 -26.18
N ALA A 396 -48.66 13.18 -25.12
CA ALA A 396 -47.30 13.21 -24.56
C ALA A 396 -46.97 11.95 -23.75
N ALA A 397 -47.92 11.41 -22.98
CA ALA A 397 -47.77 10.16 -22.23
C ALA A 397 -47.73 8.92 -23.15
N GLU A 398 -48.54 8.89 -24.21
CA GLU A 398 -48.46 7.89 -25.28
C GLU A 398 -47.16 8.01 -26.07
N LYS A 399 -46.65 9.23 -26.33
CA LYS A 399 -45.33 9.43 -26.95
C LYS A 399 -44.18 9.00 -26.04
N ALA A 400 -44.25 9.29 -24.74
CA ALA A 400 -43.22 8.87 -23.79
C ALA A 400 -43.21 7.35 -23.58
N SER A 401 -44.40 6.72 -23.49
CA SER A 401 -44.54 5.27 -23.37
C SER A 401 -44.20 4.53 -24.66
N SER A 402 -44.51 5.08 -25.84
CA SER A 402 -44.09 4.53 -27.14
C SER A 402 -42.60 4.72 -27.41
N LEU A 403 -41.98 5.79 -26.91
CA LEU A 403 -40.53 6.01 -27.00
C LEU A 403 -39.77 5.09 -26.04
N THR A 404 -40.31 4.84 -24.84
CA THR A 404 -39.72 3.85 -23.92
C THR A 404 -39.95 2.41 -24.38
N SER A 405 -41.11 2.08 -24.96
CA SER A 405 -41.35 0.74 -25.52
C SER A 405 -40.51 0.49 -26.78
N SER A 406 -40.38 1.47 -27.68
CA SER A 406 -39.51 1.36 -28.86
C SER A 406 -38.04 1.28 -28.49
N LEU A 407 -37.56 2.03 -27.49
CA LEU A 407 -36.20 1.89 -26.96
C LEU A 407 -36.00 0.53 -26.27
N ALA A 408 -37.00 0.01 -25.56
CA ALA A 408 -36.93 -1.31 -24.94
C ALA A 408 -36.99 -2.46 -25.95
N ASP A 409 -37.69 -2.29 -27.08
CA ASP A 409 -37.73 -3.24 -28.18
C ASP A 409 -36.43 -3.20 -29.00
N ILE A 410 -35.85 -2.02 -29.25
CA ILE A 410 -34.51 -1.87 -29.85
C ILE A 410 -33.45 -2.51 -28.93
N ALA A 411 -33.52 -2.29 -27.62
CA ALA A 411 -32.60 -2.91 -26.66
C ALA A 411 -32.74 -4.45 -26.62
N ARG A 412 -33.94 -4.99 -26.80
CA ARG A 412 -34.18 -6.46 -26.90
C ARG A 412 -33.72 -7.04 -28.24
N GLU A 413 -33.95 -6.34 -29.35
CA GLU A 413 -33.57 -6.78 -30.70
C GLU A 413 -32.05 -6.85 -30.85
N PHE A 414 -31.31 -5.93 -30.22
CA PHE A 414 -29.83 -5.87 -30.28
C PHE A 414 -29.11 -6.41 -29.05
N ALA A 415 -29.82 -7.08 -28.12
CA ALA A 415 -29.25 -7.67 -26.90
C ALA A 415 -28.18 -8.75 -27.17
N HIS A 416 -28.08 -9.25 -28.40
CA HIS A 416 -27.12 -10.27 -28.84
C HIS A 416 -25.87 -9.70 -29.51
N ILE A 417 -25.74 -8.37 -29.62
CA ILE A 417 -24.59 -7.68 -30.22
C ILE A 417 -23.79 -6.98 -29.12
N ASP A 418 -22.61 -7.51 -28.78
CA ASP A 418 -21.64 -6.83 -27.90
C ASP A 418 -20.93 -5.72 -28.68
N ILE A 419 -21.25 -4.46 -28.36
CA ILE A 419 -20.66 -3.30 -29.04
C ILE A 419 -19.20 -3.14 -28.57
N GLY A 420 -18.28 -3.57 -29.43
CA GLY A 420 -16.83 -3.55 -29.21
C GLY A 420 -16.07 -2.88 -30.34
N ARG A 421 -14.74 -2.99 -30.35
CA ARG A 421 -13.88 -2.39 -31.41
C ARG A 421 -14.08 -3.00 -32.80
N ASP A 422 -14.73 -4.16 -32.88
CA ASP A 422 -14.84 -4.96 -34.11
C ASP A 422 -16.26 -4.91 -34.71
N THR A 423 -17.17 -4.11 -34.14
CA THR A 423 -18.54 -3.93 -34.65
C THR A 423 -18.52 -3.25 -36.01
N ALA A 424 -19.10 -3.89 -37.02
CA ALA A 424 -19.06 -3.41 -38.40
C ALA A 424 -19.74 -2.04 -38.54
N LYS A 425 -19.18 -1.17 -39.38
CA LYS A 425 -19.66 0.20 -39.56
C LYS A 425 -21.08 0.24 -40.14
N GLU A 426 -21.46 -0.77 -40.93
CA GLU A 426 -22.84 -0.97 -41.39
C GLU A 426 -23.81 -1.26 -40.24
N GLU A 427 -23.42 -2.09 -39.26
CA GLU A 427 -24.26 -2.45 -38.10
C GLU A 427 -24.42 -1.27 -37.14
N LEU A 428 -23.34 -0.53 -36.89
CA LEU A 428 -23.37 0.68 -36.08
C LEU A 428 -24.27 1.76 -36.71
N ASN A 429 -24.23 1.90 -38.03
CA ASN A 429 -25.11 2.81 -38.76
C ASN A 429 -26.57 2.33 -38.79
N ALA A 430 -26.82 1.02 -38.81
CA ALA A 430 -28.17 0.45 -38.73
C ALA A 430 -28.81 0.72 -37.36
N ILE A 431 -28.03 0.62 -36.28
CA ILE A 431 -28.45 0.98 -34.91
C ILE A 431 -28.72 2.49 -34.83
N LEU A 432 -27.79 3.33 -35.27
CA LEU A 432 -27.91 4.79 -35.20
C LEU A 432 -29.03 5.36 -36.10
N ALA A 433 -29.34 4.71 -37.22
CA ALA A 433 -30.40 5.15 -38.12
C ALA A 433 -31.82 4.90 -37.58
N ARG A 434 -31.98 4.00 -36.60
CA ARG A 434 -33.26 3.68 -35.96
C ARG A 434 -33.52 4.44 -34.66
N TYR A 435 -32.53 5.17 -34.14
CA TYR A 435 -32.78 6.13 -33.06
C TYR A 435 -33.64 7.29 -33.57
N PRO A 436 -34.67 7.72 -32.83
CA PRO A 436 -35.52 8.83 -33.24
C PRO A 436 -34.67 10.09 -33.40
N LYS A 437 -34.75 10.73 -34.57
CA LYS A 437 -33.91 11.91 -34.89
C LYS A 437 -34.43 13.12 -34.11
N THR A 438 -33.51 13.99 -33.70
CA THR A 438 -33.74 15.16 -32.83
C THR A 438 -34.81 16.17 -33.29
N GLY A 439 -35.40 16.00 -34.47
CA GLY A 439 -36.54 16.79 -34.97
C GLY A 439 -37.92 16.27 -34.57
N GLU A 440 -38.05 14.99 -34.17
CA GLU A 440 -39.34 14.42 -33.72
C GLU A 440 -39.62 14.66 -32.22
N VAL A 441 -38.63 15.16 -31.49
CA VAL A 441 -38.69 15.43 -30.03
C VAL A 441 -38.96 16.91 -29.73
N LYS A 442 -39.08 17.77 -30.76
CA LYS A 442 -39.46 19.18 -30.59
C LYS A 442 -40.84 19.44 -31.17
N GLY A 443 -41.85 19.29 -30.30
CA GLY A 443 -43.20 19.79 -30.45
C GLY A 443 -43.70 20.15 -29.07
#